data_AF-A0A939NK40-F1
#
_entry.id   AF-A0A939NK40-F1
#
_cell.length_a   1.000
_cell.length_b   1.000
_cell.length_c   1.000
_cell.angle_alpha   90.00
_cell.angle_beta   90.00
_cell.angle_gamma   90.00
#
_symmetry.space_group_name_H-M   'P 1'
#
loop_
_entity.id
_entity.type
_entity.pdbx_description
1 polymer ?
#
loop_
_entity_poly.entity_id
_entity_poly.type
_entity_poly.pdbx_seq_one_letter_code
_entity_poly.pdbx_strand_id
1 'polypeptide(L)'
;MKYIGITDHARLRVKQRTVLSTDDVMSLLYSSSYVNLGSKPGIQKAHLLIYSNIENAWFVVVRDVLNGDVITFLTEDYHVNLFGKISDVDKKEAYEKATRHSSQSNGGESKNINISLSFVDCYGAVKTKK
;
A
#
# COMPACT_ATOMS: atom_id res chain seq x y z
N MET A 1 6.94 11.85 3.62
CA MET A 1 6.33 10.56 3.20
C MET A 1 7.45 9.68 2.69
N LYS A 2 7.77 8.57 3.37
CA LYS A 2 8.85 7.67 2.94
C LYS A 2 8.34 6.86 1.75
N TYR A 3 9.13 6.78 0.68
CA TYR A 3 8.77 5.95 -0.47
C TYR A 3 8.70 4.49 -0.03
N ILE A 4 7.53 3.88 -0.19
CA ILE A 4 7.31 2.46 0.07
C ILE A 4 7.75 1.74 -1.20
N GLY A 5 8.82 0.96 -1.15
CA GLY A 5 9.17 0.04 -2.23
C GLY A 5 8.36 -1.24 -2.15
N ILE A 6 8.24 -1.96 -3.26
CA ILE A 6 7.73 -3.33 -3.28
C ILE A 6 8.79 -4.24 -3.88
N THR A 7 9.09 -5.34 -3.19
CA THR A 7 10.07 -6.33 -3.65
C THR A 7 9.51 -7.19 -4.78
N ASP A 8 10.38 -7.83 -5.57
CA ASP A 8 9.95 -8.80 -6.59
C ASP A 8 9.15 -9.95 -5.98
N HIS A 9 9.55 -10.40 -4.79
CA HIS A 9 8.83 -11.44 -4.07
C HIS A 9 7.40 -11.00 -3.73
N ALA A 10 7.22 -9.79 -3.21
CA ALA A 10 5.90 -9.25 -2.92
C ALA A 10 5.04 -9.10 -4.18
N ARG A 11 5.60 -8.55 -5.27
CA ARG A 11 4.89 -8.45 -6.57
C ARG A 11 4.37 -9.81 -7.04
N LEU A 12 5.23 -10.84 -6.97
CA LEU A 12 4.85 -12.19 -7.33
C LEU A 12 3.72 -12.73 -6.45
N ARG A 13 3.78 -12.49 -5.13
CA ARG A 13 2.74 -12.96 -4.20
C ARG A 13 1.41 -12.27 -4.38
N VAL A 14 1.38 -10.97 -4.68
CA VAL A 14 0.15 -10.26 -5.05
C VAL A 14 -0.48 -10.94 -6.25
N LYS A 15 0.26 -11.10 -7.36
CA LYS A 15 -0.25 -11.74 -8.59
C LYS A 15 -0.78 -13.17 -8.38
N GLN A 16 -0.21 -13.92 -7.43
CA GLN A 16 -0.59 -15.30 -7.16
C GLN A 16 -1.79 -15.45 -6.21
N ARG A 17 -2.11 -14.43 -5.41
CA ARG A 17 -3.01 -14.58 -4.24
C ARG A 17 -4.25 -13.70 -4.30
N THR A 18 -4.30 -12.76 -5.23
CA THR A 18 -5.38 -11.77 -5.33
C THR A 18 -5.51 -11.29 -6.77
N VAL A 19 -6.69 -10.79 -7.14
CA VAL A 19 -6.91 -10.07 -8.39
C VAL A 19 -6.42 -8.61 -8.33
N LEU A 20 -6.06 -8.10 -7.14
CA LEU A 20 -5.52 -6.75 -6.98
C LEU A 20 -4.22 -6.58 -7.78
N SER A 21 -4.08 -5.43 -8.43
CA SER A 21 -2.80 -5.04 -8.98
C SER A 21 -1.85 -4.62 -7.86
N THR A 22 -0.55 -4.59 -8.17
CA THR A 22 0.43 -4.01 -7.23
C THR A 22 0.09 -2.56 -6.90
N ASP A 23 -0.39 -1.79 -7.88
CA ASP A 23 -0.75 -0.39 -7.68
C ASP A 23 -1.95 -0.22 -6.74
N ASP A 24 -2.95 -1.12 -6.81
CA ASP A 24 -4.08 -1.13 -5.87
C ASP A 24 -3.61 -1.35 -4.44
N VAL A 25 -2.73 -2.35 -4.24
CA VAL A 25 -2.15 -2.63 -2.91
C VAL A 25 -1.37 -1.42 -2.43
N MET A 26 -0.53 -0.82 -3.27
CA MET A 26 0.27 0.35 -2.91
C MET A 26 -0.62 1.56 -2.61
N SER A 27 -1.72 1.75 -3.35
CA SER A 27 -2.70 2.81 -3.09
C SER A 27 -3.29 2.68 -1.69
N LEU A 28 -3.72 1.47 -1.29
CA LEU A 28 -4.24 1.22 0.06
C LEU A 28 -3.19 1.49 1.15
N LEU A 29 -1.91 1.25 0.86
CA LEU A 29 -0.82 1.53 1.80
C LEU A 29 -0.53 3.03 1.88
N TYR A 30 -0.51 3.75 0.76
CA TYR A 30 -0.26 5.19 0.73
C TYR A 30 -1.41 5.99 1.35
N SER A 31 -2.65 5.53 1.21
CA SER A 31 -3.83 6.12 1.86
C SER A 31 -3.95 5.78 3.35
N SER A 32 -3.04 4.97 3.90
CA SER A 32 -3.14 4.44 5.26
C SER A 32 -4.43 3.64 5.54
N SER A 33 -4.97 2.98 4.50
CA SER A 33 -6.15 2.12 4.59
C SER A 33 -5.81 0.73 5.14
N TYR A 34 -5.12 0.69 6.27
CA TYR A 34 -4.69 -0.53 6.94
C TYR A 34 -4.74 -0.41 8.47
N VAL A 35 -4.71 -1.57 9.14
CA VAL A 35 -4.53 -1.69 10.59
C VAL A 35 -3.18 -2.36 10.86
N ASN A 36 -2.41 -1.82 11.82
CA ASN A 36 -1.13 -2.41 12.19
C ASN A 36 -1.35 -3.51 13.24
N LEU A 37 -1.12 -4.76 12.85
CA LEU A 37 -1.22 -5.94 13.72
C LEU A 37 0.02 -6.12 14.62
N GLY A 38 1.01 -5.25 14.47
CA GLY A 38 2.24 -5.25 15.25
C GLY A 38 3.41 -5.94 14.55
N SER A 39 4.40 -6.32 15.36
CA SER A 39 5.63 -7.00 14.96
C SER A 39 5.98 -8.05 16.00
N LYS A 40 6.67 -9.12 15.58
CA LYS A 40 7.29 -10.05 16.54
C LYS A 40 8.56 -9.39 17.12
N PRO A 41 8.80 -9.45 18.44
CA PRO A 41 10.03 -8.94 19.04
C PRO A 41 11.28 -9.52 18.36
N GLY A 42 12.28 -8.67 18.08
CA GLY A 42 13.52 -9.08 17.39
C GLY A 42 13.41 -9.22 15.86
N ILE A 43 12.20 -9.05 15.29
CA ILE A 43 11.99 -9.06 13.84
C ILE A 43 11.57 -7.65 13.42
N GLN A 44 12.38 -7.03 12.55
CA GLN A 44 12.13 -5.67 12.04
C GLN A 44 11.07 -5.68 10.92
N LYS A 45 9.92 -6.32 11.18
CA LYS A 45 8.82 -6.47 10.23
C LYS A 45 7.49 -6.09 10.86
N ALA A 46 6.72 -5.26 10.18
CA ALA A 46 5.36 -4.90 10.56
C ALA A 46 4.33 -5.68 9.74
N HIS A 47 3.28 -6.15 10.39
CA HIS A 47 2.18 -6.88 9.78
C HIS A 47 0.97 -5.96 9.69
N LEU A 48 0.41 -5.81 8.50
CA LEU A 48 -0.59 -4.79 8.22
C LEU A 48 -1.78 -5.42 7.55
N LEU A 49 -2.92 -5.33 8.23
CA LEU A 49 -4.18 -5.82 7.73
C LEU A 49 -4.78 -4.81 6.77
N ILE A 50 -5.03 -5.25 5.54
CA ILE A 50 -5.83 -4.52 4.55
C ILE A 50 -7.10 -5.32 4.24
N TYR A 51 -8.12 -4.61 3.79
CA TYR A 51 -9.34 -5.21 3.27
C TYR A 51 -9.51 -4.82 1.80
N SER A 52 -9.74 -5.81 0.94
CA SER A 52 -10.03 -5.64 -0.47
C SER A 52 -11.54 -5.54 -0.67
N ASN A 53 -12.02 -4.37 -1.09
CA ASN A 53 -13.42 -4.20 -1.47
C ASN A 53 -13.77 -4.97 -2.76
N ILE A 54 -12.78 -5.26 -3.62
CA ILE A 54 -12.98 -5.94 -4.90
C ILE A 54 -13.28 -7.43 -4.68
N GLU A 55 -12.54 -8.08 -3.77
CA GLU A 55 -12.68 -9.51 -3.49
C GLU A 55 -13.45 -9.82 -2.21
N ASN A 56 -13.86 -8.80 -1.44
CA ASN A 56 -14.47 -8.94 -0.12
C ASN A 56 -13.61 -9.85 0.80
N ALA A 57 -12.31 -9.57 0.87
CA ALA A 57 -11.34 -10.43 1.54
C ALA A 57 -10.28 -9.62 2.30
N TRP A 58 -9.74 -10.21 3.37
CA TRP A 58 -8.63 -9.65 4.13
C TRP A 58 -7.29 -10.20 3.68
N PHE A 59 -6.29 -9.33 3.67
CA PHE A 59 -4.91 -9.67 3.36
C PHE A 59 -3.96 -9.03 4.35
N VAL A 60 -2.81 -9.65 4.57
CA VAL A 60 -1.74 -9.11 5.41
C VAL A 60 -0.53 -8.77 4.58
N VAL A 61 -0.18 -7.48 4.58
CA VAL A 61 1.06 -6.97 4.00
C VAL A 61 2.14 -7.02 5.07
N VAL A 62 3.27 -7.64 4.75
CA VAL A 62 4.45 -7.64 5.63
C VAL A 62 5.44 -6.62 5.11
N ARG A 63 5.72 -5.58 5.91
CA ARG A 63 6.68 -4.53 5.59
C ARG A 63 7.95 -4.64 6.43
N ASP A 64 9.08 -4.32 5.84
CA ASP A 64 10.31 -4.04 6.57
C ASP A 64 10.18 -2.70 7.30
N VAL A 65 10.54 -2.64 8.58
CA VAL A 65 10.40 -1.42 9.40
C VAL A 65 11.52 -0.41 9.11
N LEU A 66 12.71 -0.88 8.71
CA LEU A 66 13.88 -0.03 8.48
C LEU A 66 13.76 0.75 7.19
N ASN A 67 13.39 0.09 6.09
CA ASN A 67 13.32 0.75 4.78
C ASN A 67 11.88 1.02 4.32
N GLY A 68 10.88 0.36 4.92
CA GLY A 68 9.47 0.53 4.57
C GLY A 68 9.00 -0.37 3.43
N ASP A 69 9.86 -1.24 2.89
CA ASP A 69 9.54 -2.06 1.72
C ASP A 69 8.53 -3.14 2.04
N VAL A 70 7.63 -3.39 1.10
CA VAL A 70 6.74 -4.55 1.13
C VAL A 70 7.54 -5.79 0.75
N ILE A 71 7.72 -6.67 1.74
CA ILE A 71 8.49 -7.92 1.61
C ILE A 71 7.60 -9.03 1.04
N THR A 72 6.37 -9.15 1.53
CA THR A 72 5.43 -10.19 1.08
C THR A 72 3.98 -9.79 1.32
N PHE A 73 3.07 -10.58 0.74
CA PHE A 73 1.64 -10.38 0.74
C PHE A 73 0.94 -11.70 1.07
N LEU A 74 0.22 -11.79 2.18
CA LEU A 74 -0.37 -13.04 2.68
C LEU A 74 -1.91 -12.97 2.60
N THR A 75 -2.54 -14.11 2.32
CA THR A 75 -3.98 -14.26 2.59
C THR A 75 -4.21 -14.31 4.09
N GLU A 76 -5.44 -14.00 4.52
CA GLU A 76 -5.82 -14.10 5.93
C GLU A 76 -5.49 -15.48 6.51
N ASP A 77 -5.95 -16.56 5.87
CA ASP A 77 -5.75 -17.93 6.34
C ASP A 77 -4.27 -18.28 6.52
N TYR A 78 -3.43 -17.84 5.57
CA TYR A 78 -1.99 -18.09 5.63
C TYR A 78 -1.34 -17.34 6.80
N HIS A 79 -1.78 -16.11 7.07
CA HIS A 79 -1.32 -15.37 8.23
C HIS A 79 -1.78 -16.04 9.54
N VAL A 80 -3.06 -16.43 9.62
CA VAL A 80 -3.63 -17.08 10.81
C VAL A 80 -2.89 -18.37 11.15
N ASN A 81 -2.56 -19.17 10.14
CA ASN A 81 -1.81 -20.41 10.32
C ASN A 81 -0.38 -20.20 10.88
N LEU A 82 0.28 -19.09 10.55
CA LEU A 82 1.68 -18.83 10.95
C LEU A 82 1.85 -17.92 12.17
N PHE A 83 0.90 -17.03 12.41
CA PHE A 83 1.03 -15.93 13.37
C PHE A 83 -0.12 -15.88 14.38
N GLY A 84 -1.20 -16.62 14.14
CA GLY A 84 -2.38 -16.63 15.00
C GLY A 84 -3.52 -15.74 14.49
N LYS A 85 -4.65 -15.80 15.20
CA LYS A 85 -5.90 -15.14 14.82
C LYS A 85 -5.76 -13.62 14.78
N ILE A 86 -6.43 -13.01 13.82
CA ILE A 86 -6.64 -11.56 13.73
C ILE A 86 -7.93 -11.24 14.49
N SER A 87 -7.94 -10.18 15.30
CA SER A 87 -9.12 -9.85 16.09
C SER A 87 -10.25 -9.30 15.21
N ASP A 88 -11.50 -9.52 15.63
CA ASP A 88 -12.66 -8.97 14.92
C ASP A 88 -12.67 -7.43 14.97
N VAL A 89 -12.07 -6.84 16.00
CA VAL A 89 -11.90 -5.39 16.14
C VAL A 89 -10.98 -4.86 15.03
N ASP A 90 -9.82 -5.50 14.82
CA ASP A 90 -8.89 -5.12 13.75
C ASP A 90 -9.52 -5.27 12.36
N LYS A 91 -10.27 -6.37 12.15
CA LYS A 91 -10.99 -6.61 10.88
C LYS A 91 -12.03 -5.53 10.60
N LYS A 92 -12.81 -5.18 11.62
CA LYS A 92 -13.82 -4.13 11.52
C LYS A 92 -13.16 -2.78 11.22
N GLU A 93 -12.08 -2.44 11.90
CA GLU A 93 -11.35 -1.20 11.65
C GLU A 93 -10.75 -1.16 10.23
N ALA A 94 -10.15 -2.24 9.76
CA ALA A 94 -9.61 -2.33 8.41
C ALA A 94 -10.70 -2.17 7.34
N TYR A 95 -11.87 -2.77 7.56
CA TYR A 95 -13.04 -2.61 6.71
C TYR A 95 -13.53 -1.16 6.65
N GLU A 96 -13.66 -0.49 7.80
CA GLU A 96 -14.05 0.93 7.86
C GLU A 96 -13.04 1.85 7.16
N LYS A 97 -11.74 1.55 7.27
CA LYS A 97 -10.68 2.30 6.58
C LYS A 97 -10.71 2.10 5.06
N ALA A 98 -10.96 0.88 4.59
CA ALA A 98 -11.05 0.57 3.17
C ALA A 98 -12.31 1.17 2.52
N THR A 99 -13.44 1.19 3.22
CA THR A 99 -14.70 1.76 2.70
C THR A 99 -14.64 3.29 2.62
N ARG A 100 -14.02 3.97 3.60
CA ARG A 100 -13.78 5.43 3.54
C ARG A 100 -12.92 5.83 2.34
N HIS A 101 -11.91 5.02 2.00
CA HIS A 101 -11.04 5.25 0.85
C HIS A 101 -11.80 5.17 -0.49
N SER A 102 -12.65 4.15 -0.66
CA SER A 102 -13.46 4.00 -1.88
C SER A 102 -14.43 5.16 -2.12
N SER A 103 -14.97 5.74 -1.05
CA SER A 103 -15.85 6.93 -1.15
C SER A 103 -15.10 8.18 -1.61
N GLN A 104 -13.79 8.27 -1.34
CA GLN A 104 -12.95 9.38 -1.79
C GLN A 104 -12.44 9.18 -3.23
N SER A 105 -12.18 7.95 -3.66
CA SER A 105 -11.75 7.67 -5.05
C SER A 105 -12.87 7.89 -6.07
N ASN A 106 -14.13 7.68 -5.70
CA ASN A 106 -15.29 7.89 -6.59
C ASN A 106 -15.71 9.37 -6.75
N GLY A 107 -15.12 10.29 -6.00
CA GLY A 107 -15.38 11.74 -6.08
C GLY A 107 -14.19 12.57 -6.56
N GLY A 108 -13.09 11.93 -6.98
CA GLY A 108 -11.88 12.63 -7.39
C GLY A 108 -12.01 13.23 -8.78
N GLU A 109 -12.25 14.54 -8.87
CA GLU A 109 -11.93 15.31 -10.07
C GLU A 109 -10.51 14.94 -10.54
N SER A 110 -10.37 14.54 -11.80
CA SER A 110 -9.07 14.37 -12.43
C SER A 110 -8.40 15.75 -12.50
N LYS A 111 -7.64 16.11 -11.48
CA LYS A 111 -6.84 17.33 -11.50
C LYS A 111 -5.71 17.09 -12.49
N ASN A 112 -5.83 17.71 -13.66
CA ASN A 112 -4.75 17.79 -14.63
C ASN A 112 -3.59 18.58 -14.00
N ILE A 113 -2.57 17.85 -13.53
CA ILE A 113 -1.33 18.46 -13.06
C ILE A 113 -0.48 18.74 -14.29
N ASN A 114 -0.35 20.01 -14.65
CA ASN A 114 0.50 20.44 -15.75
C ASN A 114 1.91 20.74 -15.22
N ILE A 115 2.85 19.83 -15.46
CA ILE A 115 4.24 19.98 -15.01
C ILE A 115 5.03 20.62 -16.16
N SER A 116 5.51 21.85 -15.95
CA SER A 116 6.43 22.52 -16.88
C SER A 116 7.86 22.46 -16.33
N LEU A 117 8.78 21.95 -17.15
CA LEU A 117 10.21 21.89 -16.82
C LEU A 117 10.96 23.00 -17.55
N SER A 118 11.53 23.94 -16.80
CA SER A 118 12.40 24.99 -17.32
C SER A 118 13.82 24.86 -16.77
N PHE A 119 14.81 25.17 -17.59
CA PHE A 119 16.22 25.21 -17.21
C PHE A 119 16.84 26.55 -17.62
N VAL A 120 17.91 26.95 -16.94
CA VAL A 120 18.64 28.20 -17.21
C VAL A 120 19.98 27.84 -17.85
N ASP A 121 20.34 28.49 -18.96
CA ASP A 121 21.64 28.28 -19.58
C ASP A 121 22.77 29.07 -18.89
N CYS A 122 24.01 28.87 -19.33
CA CYS A 122 25.19 29.55 -18.77
C CYS A 122 25.21 31.07 -19.00
N TYR A 123 24.25 31.61 -19.76
CA TYR A 123 24.05 33.04 -19.98
C TYR A 123 22.84 33.59 -19.23
N GLY A 124 22.18 32.78 -18.39
CA GLY A 124 21.03 33.21 -17.59
C GLY A 124 19.70 33.16 -18.35
N ALA A 125 19.65 32.66 -19.58
CA ALA A 125 18.41 32.59 -20.34
C ALA A 125 17.58 31.37 -19.93
N VAL A 126 16.31 31.59 -19.56
CA VAL A 126 15.35 30.53 -19.24
C VAL A 126 14.89 29.86 -20.53
N LYS A 127 15.01 28.53 -20.59
CA LYS A 127 14.57 27.69 -21.70
C LYS A 127 13.60 26.62 -21.20
N THR A 128 12.55 26.39 -21.96
CA THR A 128 11.64 25.25 -21.79
C THR A 128 11.90 24.25 -22.90
N LYS A 129 12.03 22.96 -22.55
CA LYS A 129 12.05 21.90 -23.55
C LYS A 129 10.59 21.63 -23.93
N LYS A 130 10.23 21.82 -25.21
CA LYS A 130 8.95 21.34 -25.74
C LYS A 130 8.93 19.82 -25.78
#